data_AF-A0A7S3DRC2-F1
#
_entry.id   AF-A0A7S3DRC2-F1
#
_cell.length_a   1.000
_cell.length_b   1.000
_cell.length_c   1.000
_cell.angle_alpha   90.00
_cell.angle_beta   90.00
_cell.angle_gamma   90.00
#
_symmetry.space_group_name_H-M   'P 1'
#
loop_
_entity.id
_entity.type
_entity.pdbx_description
1 polymer ?
#
loop_
_entity_poly.entity_id
_entity_poly.type
_entity_poly.pdbx_seq_one_letter_code
_entity_poly.pdbx_strand_id
1 'polypeptide(L)'
;VKRYSLTQTGLWSIVYEFVCLSICFASFFVNDYTTAMVLLVTGVCASRIGLWIFDICITQMMQELIPPEIRGVVGGTQQSLNALFQFSSFALGLIFPDPADFYIYAAAGYLAVGLAMILYFVGVHWRAHELFPPVVASSPSTYFSSSSTLSQKV
;
A
#
# COMPACT_ATOMS: atom_id res chain seq x y z
N VAL A 1 19.40 17.56 -1.53
CA VAL A 1 19.04 16.17 -1.14
C VAL A 1 17.74 15.81 -1.84
N LYS A 2 17.76 14.89 -2.81
CA LYS A 2 16.57 14.48 -3.56
C LYS A 2 15.66 13.70 -2.60
N ARG A 3 14.54 14.30 -2.18
CA ARG A 3 13.59 13.62 -1.27
C ARG A 3 12.83 12.59 -2.09
N TYR A 4 12.97 11.31 -1.76
CA TYR A 4 12.12 10.28 -2.33
C TYR A 4 10.68 10.60 -1.90
N SER A 5 9.79 10.74 -2.87
CA SER A 5 8.38 10.96 -2.58
C SER A 5 7.81 9.69 -1.96
N LEU A 6 6.96 9.84 -0.95
CA LEU A 6 6.25 8.74 -0.29
C LEU A 6 5.56 7.81 -1.30
N THR A 7 5.05 8.38 -2.40
CA THR A 7 4.40 7.64 -3.49
C THR A 7 5.38 6.70 -4.22
N GLN A 8 6.64 7.10 -4.38
CA GLN A 8 7.64 6.24 -5.03
C GLN A 8 8.01 5.06 -4.12
N THR A 9 8.19 5.30 -2.82
CA THR A 9 8.49 4.24 -1.86
C THR A 9 7.35 3.22 -1.75
N GLY A 10 6.10 3.70 -1.72
CA GLY A 10 4.91 2.83 -1.73
C GLY A 10 4.83 1.97 -3.00
N LEU A 11 5.17 2.54 -4.16
CA LEU A 11 5.20 1.81 -5.44
C LEU A 11 6.26 0.70 -5.44
N TRP A 12 7.48 0.98 -4.98
CA TRP A 12 8.53 -0.04 -4.90
C TRP A 12 8.16 -1.17 -3.93
N SER A 13 7.49 -0.84 -2.83
CA SER A 13 7.06 -1.82 -1.82
C SER A 13 6.03 -2.80 -2.37
N ILE A 14 5.01 -2.32 -3.08
CA ILE A 14 3.94 -3.18 -3.61
C ILE A 14 4.44 -4.06 -4.78
N VAL A 15 5.39 -3.56 -5.58
CA VAL A 15 6.07 -4.36 -6.61
C VAL A 15 6.88 -5.49 -5.96
N TYR A 16 7.62 -5.19 -4.88
CA TYR A 16 8.38 -6.19 -4.16
C TYR A 16 7.48 -7.27 -3.53
N GLU A 17 6.36 -6.87 -2.93
CA GLU A 17 5.36 -7.79 -2.38
C GLU A 17 4.78 -8.71 -3.46
N PHE A 18 4.39 -8.15 -4.61
CA PHE A 18 3.83 -8.92 -5.72
C PHE A 18 4.85 -9.94 -6.27
N VAL A 19 6.10 -9.54 -6.49
CA VAL A 19 7.17 -10.45 -6.96
C VAL A 19 7.38 -11.59 -5.97
N CYS A 20 7.40 -11.29 -4.68
CA CYS A 20 7.57 -12.29 -3.63
C CYS A 20 6.41 -13.29 -3.61
N LEU A 21 5.18 -12.82 -3.78
CA LEU A 21 4.00 -13.68 -3.88
C LEU A 21 3.95 -14.49 -5.18
N SER A 22 4.41 -13.94 -6.31
CA SER A 22 4.53 -14.71 -7.55
C SER A 22 5.52 -15.87 -7.39
N ILE A 23 6.63 -15.68 -6.66
CA ILE A 23 7.58 -16.75 -6.33
C ILE A 23 6.91 -17.81 -5.42
N CYS A 24 6.13 -17.36 -4.44
CA CYS A 24 5.34 -18.27 -3.59
C CYS A 24 4.32 -19.09 -4.40
N PHE A 25 3.64 -18.47 -5.36
CA PHE A 25 2.66 -19.15 -6.21
C PHE A 25 3.32 -20.11 -7.20
N ALA A 26 4.48 -19.74 -7.77
CA ALA A 26 5.27 -20.61 -8.62
C ALA A 26 5.74 -21.88 -7.90
N SER A 27 5.86 -21.84 -6.56
CA SER A 27 6.22 -22.99 -5.73
C SER A 27 5.29 -24.20 -5.91
N PHE A 28 4.01 -23.97 -6.25
CA PHE A 28 3.05 -25.06 -6.48
C PHE A 28 3.34 -25.90 -7.74
N PHE A 29 4.16 -25.40 -8.67
CA PHE A 29 4.56 -26.14 -9.88
C PHE A 29 5.85 -26.96 -9.68
N VAL A 30 6.50 -26.85 -8.52
CA VAL A 30 7.72 -27.59 -8.19
C VAL A 30 7.37 -28.99 -7.70
N ASN A 31 7.90 -30.02 -8.35
CA ASN A 31 7.64 -31.42 -7.98
C ASN A 31 8.33 -31.83 -6.66
N ASP A 32 9.41 -31.15 -6.28
CA ASP A 32 10.14 -31.42 -5.04
C ASP A 32 9.42 -30.79 -3.83
N TYR A 33 8.83 -31.64 -2.98
CA TYR A 33 8.10 -31.23 -1.77
C TYR A 33 8.93 -30.33 -0.84
N THR A 34 10.19 -30.68 -0.58
CA THR A 34 11.06 -29.91 0.32
C THR A 34 11.32 -28.51 -0.21
N THR A 35 11.63 -28.40 -1.51
CA THR A 35 11.87 -27.11 -2.18
C THR A 35 10.60 -26.29 -2.22
N ALA A 36 9.46 -26.91 -2.53
CA ALA A 36 8.17 -26.24 -2.58
C ALA A 36 7.77 -25.65 -1.22
N MET A 37 7.95 -26.42 -0.14
CA MET A 37 7.66 -25.95 1.22
C MET A 37 8.58 -24.81 1.65
N VAL A 38 9.88 -24.91 1.37
CA VAL A 38 10.83 -23.83 1.69
C VAL A 38 10.48 -22.56 0.92
N LEU A 39 10.22 -22.65 -0.39
CA LEU A 39 9.85 -21.49 -1.20
C LEU A 39 8.53 -20.85 -0.75
N LEU A 40 7.54 -21.67 -0.39
CA LEU A 40 6.25 -21.20 0.09
C LEU A 40 6.39 -20.47 1.43
N VAL A 41 7.05 -21.07 2.42
CA VAL A 41 7.23 -20.44 3.75
C VAL A 41 8.09 -19.19 3.64
N THR A 42 9.21 -19.25 2.92
CA THR A 42 10.13 -18.11 2.79
C THR A 42 9.48 -16.97 2.00
N GLY A 43 8.72 -17.30 0.95
CA GLY A 43 7.93 -16.33 0.18
C GLY A 43 6.84 -15.66 1.00
N VAL A 44 6.09 -16.41 1.82
CA VAL A 44 5.09 -15.83 2.72
C VAL A 44 5.73 -14.94 3.79
N CYS A 45 6.88 -15.35 4.36
CA CYS A 45 7.59 -14.52 5.33
C CYS A 45 8.11 -13.22 4.71
N ALA A 46 8.68 -13.29 3.51
CA ALA A 46 9.21 -12.12 2.82
C ALA A 46 8.10 -11.18 2.33
N SER A 47 6.92 -11.69 1.93
CA SER A 47 5.78 -10.85 1.53
C SER A 47 5.25 -10.01 2.69
N ARG A 48 5.33 -10.51 3.94
CA ARG A 48 4.96 -9.74 5.14
C ARG A 48 5.80 -8.49 5.33
N ILE A 49 7.08 -8.53 4.96
CA ILE A 49 7.98 -7.37 5.05
C ILE A 49 7.55 -6.30 4.03
N GLY A 50 7.25 -6.72 2.80
CA GLY A 50 6.75 -5.82 1.75
C GLY A 50 5.41 -5.18 2.11
N LEU A 51 4.48 -5.99 2.63
CA LEU A 51 3.17 -5.52 3.08
C LEU A 51 3.29 -4.55 4.26
N TRP A 52 4.16 -4.83 5.23
CA TRP A 52 4.41 -3.93 6.37
C TRP A 52 4.92 -2.56 5.94
N ILE A 53 5.90 -2.55 5.03
CA ILE A 53 6.46 -1.29 4.53
C ILE A 53 5.38 -0.53 3.73
N PHE A 54 4.57 -1.23 2.95
CA PHE A 54 3.44 -0.64 2.23
C PHE A 54 2.41 -0.02 3.19
N ASP A 55 2.00 -0.75 4.23
CA ASP A 55 1.01 -0.28 5.21
C ASP A 55 1.48 0.98 5.96
N ILE A 56 2.76 1.01 6.35
CA ILE A 56 3.38 2.20 6.95
C ILE A 56 3.36 3.36 5.94
N CYS A 57 3.75 3.13 4.68
CA CYS A 57 3.75 4.18 3.66
C CYS A 57 2.34 4.75 3.41
N ILE A 58 1.31 3.91 3.33
CA ILE A 58 -0.08 4.35 3.13
C ILE A 58 -0.58 5.16 4.33
N THR A 59 -0.29 4.70 5.55
CA THR A 59 -0.67 5.42 6.77
C THR A 59 0.00 6.79 6.83
N GLN A 60 1.29 6.87 6.50
CA GLN A 60 2.02 8.14 6.43
C GLN A 60 1.47 9.05 5.33
N MET A 61 1.13 8.49 4.17
CA MET A 61 0.50 9.23 3.07
C MET A 61 -0.85 9.83 3.52
N MET A 62 -1.70 9.06 4.20
CA MET A 62 -2.96 9.59 4.75
C MET A 62 -2.73 10.71 5.76
N GLN A 63 -1.69 10.62 6.60
CA GLN A 63 -1.40 11.65 7.59
C GLN A 63 -0.94 12.98 6.96
N GLU A 64 -0.17 12.94 5.87
CA GLU A 64 0.28 14.13 5.14
C GLU A 64 -0.83 14.75 4.29
N LEU A 65 -1.74 13.93 3.78
CA LEU A 65 -2.80 14.37 2.87
C LEU A 65 -4.03 14.95 3.58
N ILE A 66 -4.33 14.45 4.78
CA ILE A 66 -5.62 14.65 5.41
C ILE A 66 -5.51 15.67 6.56
N PRO A 67 -6.27 16.78 6.51
CA PRO A 67 -6.32 17.75 7.60
C PRO A 67 -6.83 17.12 8.90
N PRO A 68 -6.39 17.64 10.06
CA PRO A 68 -6.59 16.99 11.35
C PRO A 68 -8.06 16.83 11.73
N GLU A 69 -8.95 17.71 11.24
CA GLU A 69 -10.38 17.68 11.59
C GLU A 69 -11.12 16.45 11.04
N ILE A 70 -10.71 15.93 9.87
CA ILE A 70 -11.41 14.81 9.20
C ILE A 70 -10.65 13.47 9.29
N ARG A 71 -9.45 13.47 9.88
CA ARG A 71 -8.57 12.29 10.00
C ARG A 71 -9.25 11.13 10.74
N GLY A 72 -10.08 11.43 11.74
CA GLY A 72 -10.81 10.41 12.51
C GLY A 72 -11.87 9.69 11.68
N VAL A 73 -12.59 10.40 10.80
CA VAL A 73 -13.62 9.80 9.94
C VAL A 73 -12.98 8.90 8.88
N VAL A 74 -11.94 9.39 8.20
CA VAL A 74 -11.24 8.62 7.16
C VAL A 74 -10.54 7.38 7.76
N GLY A 75 -9.89 7.54 8.92
CA GLY A 75 -9.30 6.40 9.65
C GLY A 75 -10.36 5.37 10.09
N GLY A 76 -11.54 5.84 10.53
CA GLY A 76 -12.66 4.97 10.87
C GLY A 76 -13.17 4.14 9.69
N THR A 77 -13.30 4.75 8.50
CA THR A 77 -13.69 4.05 7.27
C THR A 77 -12.64 3.04 6.82
N GLN A 78 -11.35 3.37 6.93
CA GLN A 78 -10.26 2.43 6.62
C GLN A 78 -10.33 1.19 7.53
N GLN A 79 -10.55 1.40 8.83
CA GLN A 79 -10.61 0.30 9.79
C GLN A 79 -11.85 -0.58 9.63
N SER A 80 -13.00 -0.01 9.26
CA SER A 80 -14.21 -0.81 8.99
C SER A 80 -14.05 -1.66 7.74
N LEU A 81 -13.45 -1.13 6.68
CA LEU A 81 -13.13 -1.90 5.46
C LEU A 81 -12.12 -3.02 5.75
N ASN A 82 -11.08 -2.74 6.53
CA ASN A 82 -10.12 -3.76 6.94
C ASN A 82 -10.80 -4.90 7.73
N ALA A 83 -11.68 -4.56 8.67
CA ALA A 83 -12.45 -5.57 9.41
C ALA A 83 -13.37 -6.40 8.50
N LEU A 84 -13.99 -5.79 7.48
CA LEU A 84 -14.80 -6.52 6.50
C LEU A 84 -13.97 -7.52 5.68
N PHE A 85 -12.76 -7.15 5.23
CA PHE A 85 -11.88 -8.05 4.49
C PHE A 85 -11.28 -9.16 5.38
N GLN A 86 -11.05 -8.88 6.66
CA GLN A 86 -10.67 -9.92 7.62
C GLN A 86 -11.81 -10.91 7.83
N PHE A 87 -13.05 -10.42 7.95
CA PHE A 87 -14.22 -11.29 8.03
C PHE A 87 -14.39 -12.16 6.79
N SER A 88 -14.22 -11.60 5.58
CA SER A 88 -14.30 -12.38 4.34
C SER A 88 -13.20 -13.45 4.26
N SER A 89 -11.99 -13.15 4.75
CA SER A 89 -10.89 -14.12 4.84
C SER A 89 -11.24 -15.28 5.77
N PHE A 90 -11.84 -15.00 6.94
CA PHE A 90 -12.33 -16.05 7.83
C PHE A 90 -13.50 -16.84 7.24
N ALA A 91 -14.43 -16.16 6.56
CA ALA A 91 -15.56 -16.82 5.90
C ALA A 91 -15.09 -17.75 4.79
N LEU A 92 -14.13 -17.32 3.96
CA LEU A 92 -13.46 -18.20 3.02
C LEU A 92 -12.91 -19.41 3.76
N GLY A 93 -12.17 -19.21 4.86
CA GLY A 93 -11.57 -20.28 5.68
C GLY A 93 -12.57 -21.33 6.18
N LEU A 94 -13.82 -20.93 6.43
CA LEU A 94 -14.89 -21.82 6.84
C LEU A 94 -15.51 -22.62 5.69
N ILE A 95 -15.49 -22.09 4.46
CA ILE A 95 -16.11 -22.73 3.29
C ILE A 95 -15.29 -23.92 2.76
N PHE A 96 -13.96 -23.82 2.78
CA PHE A 96 -13.06 -24.90 2.33
C PHE A 96 -12.13 -25.36 3.48
N PRO A 97 -12.66 -26.08 4.48
CA PRO A 97 -11.85 -26.55 5.60
C PRO A 97 -10.78 -27.60 5.21
N ASP A 98 -10.87 -28.17 4.00
CA ASP A 98 -9.99 -29.24 3.54
C ASP A 98 -8.59 -28.73 3.14
N PRO A 99 -7.50 -29.31 3.71
CA PRO A 99 -6.13 -28.88 3.42
C PRO A 99 -5.67 -29.19 1.99
N ALA A 100 -6.38 -30.08 1.28
CA ALA A 100 -6.12 -30.38 -0.13
C ALA A 100 -6.43 -29.17 -1.04
N ASP A 101 -7.38 -28.33 -0.65
CA ASP A 101 -7.81 -27.15 -1.40
C ASP A 101 -7.07 -25.87 -0.97
N PHE A 102 -5.96 -26.01 -0.23
CA PHE A 102 -5.15 -24.88 0.24
C PHE A 102 -4.66 -23.98 -0.91
N TYR A 103 -4.45 -24.53 -2.11
CA TYR A 103 -4.06 -23.75 -3.27
C TYR A 103 -5.15 -22.74 -3.71
N ILE A 104 -6.44 -23.04 -3.48
CA ILE A 104 -7.56 -22.14 -3.79
C ILE A 104 -7.49 -20.91 -2.87
N TYR A 105 -7.21 -21.11 -1.59
CA TYR A 105 -6.97 -20.02 -0.64
C TYR A 105 -5.76 -19.17 -0.99
N ALA A 106 -4.65 -19.82 -1.31
CA ALA A 106 -3.43 -19.14 -1.72
C ALA A 106 -3.67 -18.31 -2.98
N ALA A 107 -4.40 -18.85 -3.96
CA ALA A 107 -4.80 -18.14 -5.17
C ALA A 107 -5.73 -16.95 -4.88
N ALA A 108 -6.71 -17.10 -3.97
CA ALA A 108 -7.57 -16.00 -3.56
C ALA A 108 -6.78 -14.84 -2.93
N GLY A 109 -5.80 -15.16 -2.07
CA GLY A 109 -4.89 -14.17 -1.50
C GLY A 109 -4.01 -13.49 -2.55
N TYR A 110 -3.46 -14.26 -3.49
CA TYR A 110 -2.68 -13.73 -4.61
C TYR A 110 -3.48 -12.75 -5.47
N LEU A 111 -4.72 -13.11 -5.81
CA LEU A 111 -5.63 -12.24 -6.58
C LEU A 111 -6.00 -10.98 -5.80
N ALA A 112 -6.23 -11.08 -4.49
CA ALA A 112 -6.54 -9.93 -3.65
C ALA A 112 -5.37 -8.92 -3.61
N VAL A 113 -4.13 -9.39 -3.51
CA VAL A 113 -2.94 -8.50 -3.55
C VAL A 113 -2.72 -7.94 -4.95
N GLY A 114 -2.97 -8.73 -6.01
CA GLY A 114 -2.95 -8.23 -7.39
C GLY A 114 -3.97 -7.12 -7.63
N LEU A 115 -5.19 -7.26 -7.07
CA LEU A 115 -6.21 -6.22 -7.10
C LEU A 115 -5.75 -4.97 -6.34
N ALA A 116 -5.18 -5.14 -5.15
CA ALA A 116 -4.63 -4.03 -4.36
C ALA A 116 -3.53 -3.27 -5.13
N MET A 117 -2.65 -3.99 -5.83
CA MET A 117 -1.65 -3.41 -6.71
C MET A 117 -2.31 -2.56 -7.80
N ILE A 118 -3.27 -3.11 -8.54
CA ILE A 118 -3.98 -2.37 -9.59
C ILE A 118 -4.67 -1.12 -9.03
N LEU A 119 -5.39 -1.24 -7.92
CA LEU A 119 -6.07 -0.12 -7.26
C LEU A 119 -5.08 0.97 -6.84
N TYR A 120 -3.91 0.59 -6.33
CA TYR A 120 -2.86 1.54 -5.97
C TYR A 120 -2.32 2.27 -7.21
N PHE A 121 -2.00 1.55 -8.29
CA PHE A 121 -1.57 2.16 -9.55
C PHE A 121 -2.63 3.11 -10.12
N VAL A 122 -3.89 2.68 -10.17
CA VAL A 122 -5.02 3.51 -10.62
C VAL A 122 -5.16 4.75 -9.73
N GLY A 123 -5.09 4.60 -8.41
CA GLY A 123 -5.17 5.74 -7.48
C GLY A 123 -4.04 6.75 -7.67
N VAL A 124 -2.81 6.28 -7.92
CA VAL A 124 -1.67 7.14 -8.25
C VAL A 124 -1.88 7.86 -9.59
N HIS A 125 -2.36 7.14 -10.62
CA HIS A 125 -2.65 7.73 -11.93
C HIS A 125 -3.80 8.74 -11.88
N TRP A 126 -4.87 8.44 -11.16
CA TRP A 126 -6.01 9.34 -10.98
C TRP A 126 -5.59 10.62 -10.28
N ARG A 127 -4.79 10.48 -9.22
CA ARG A 127 -4.25 11.61 -8.48
C ARG A 127 -3.24 12.42 -9.27
N ALA A 128 -2.47 11.79 -10.17
CA ALA A 128 -1.62 12.50 -11.10
C ALA A 128 -2.44 13.34 -12.10
N HIS A 129 -3.64 12.91 -12.47
CA HIS A 129 -4.56 13.68 -13.31
C HIS A 129 -5.24 14.84 -12.57
N GLU A 130 -5.55 14.70 -11.28
CA GLU A 130 -6.14 15.79 -10.48
C GLU A 130 -5.14 16.91 -10.12
N LEU A 131 -3.83 16.62 -10.08
CA LEU A 131 -2.79 17.54 -9.58
C LEU A 131 -2.09 18.41 -10.65
N PHE A 132 -2.58 18.46 -11.89
CA PHE A 132 -2.08 19.38 -12.92
C PHE A 132 -3.17 20.31 -13.51
N PRO A 133 -3.62 21.34 -12.77
CA PRO A 133 -3.40 22.70 -13.21
C PRO A 133 -1.94 23.09 -12.88
N PRO A 134 -1.21 23.77 -13.77
CA PRO A 134 0.18 24.14 -13.53
C PRO A 134 0.28 25.15 -12.37
N VAL A 135 0.61 24.69 -11.16
CA VAL A 135 0.95 25.54 -10.00
C VAL A 135 2.40 25.27 -9.57
N VAL A 136 3.34 25.40 -10.50
CA VAL A 136 4.75 25.69 -10.18
C VAL A 136 5.28 26.70 -11.20
N ALA A 137 4.80 27.93 -11.04
CA ALA A 137 5.53 29.15 -11.42
C ALA A 137 5.31 30.21 -10.34
N SER A 138 5.46 29.85 -9.06
CA SER A 138 5.62 30.82 -7.99
C SER A 138 6.93 30.53 -7.26
N SER A 139 7.93 31.29 -7.65
CA SER A 139 9.31 31.30 -7.15
C SER A 139 9.37 31.41 -5.61
N PRO A 140 10.39 30.83 -4.96
CA PRO A 140 10.60 30.87 -3.51
C PRO A 140 11.15 32.25 -3.04
N SER A 141 10.46 33.34 -3.33
CA SER A 141 10.87 34.71 -2.94
C SER A 141 9.81 35.50 -2.17
N THR A 142 8.58 34.99 -2.02
CA THR A 142 7.46 35.78 -1.48
C THR A 142 7.32 35.71 0.05
N TYR A 143 7.95 34.74 0.73
CA TYR A 143 7.85 34.62 2.20
C TYR A 143 8.77 35.58 2.96
N PHE A 144 9.83 36.10 2.34
CA PHE A 144 10.84 36.91 3.04
C PHE A 144 10.52 38.41 3.11
N SER A 145 9.49 38.89 2.39
CA SER A 145 9.14 40.32 2.37
C SER A 145 8.00 40.69 3.32
N SER A 146 7.27 39.73 3.89
CA SER A 146 6.12 40.02 4.77
C SER A 146 6.50 40.10 6.26
N SER A 147 7.68 39.61 6.64
CA SER A 147 8.18 39.68 8.02
C SER A 147 8.86 41.02 8.35
N SER A 148 9.29 41.81 7.36
CA SER A 148 9.96 43.10 7.58
C SER A 148 9.00 44.28 7.73
N THR A 149 7.74 44.17 7.30
CA THR A 149 6.75 45.26 7.38
C THR A 149 5.95 45.27 8.68
N LEU A 150 5.86 44.15 9.40
CA LEU A 150 5.16 44.07 10.69
C LEU A 150 5.98 44.61 11.88
N SER A 151 7.30 44.75 11.74
CA SER A 151 8.17 45.28 12.81
C SER A 151 8.29 46.82 12.81
N GLN A 152 7.66 47.52 11.86
CA GLN A 152 7.78 48.98 11.72
C GLN A 152 6.48 49.74 12.04
N LYS A 153 5.47 49.05 12.61
CA LYS A 153 4.15 49.60 12.95
C LYS A 153 3.77 49.46 14.44
N VAL A 154 4.74 49.25 15.33
CA VAL A 154 4.56 49.31 16.79
C VAL A 154 5.54 50.30 17.39
#